data_AF-A0A7V8XSJ8-F1
#
_entry.id   AF-A0A7V8XSJ8-F1
#
_cell.length_a   1.000
_cell.length_b   1.000
_cell.length_c   1.000
_cell.angle_alpha   90.00
_cell.angle_beta   90.00
_cell.angle_gamma   90.00
#
_symmetry.space_group_name_H-M   'P 1'
#
loop_
_entity.id
_entity.type
_entity.pdbx_description
1 polymer ?
#
loop_
_entity_poly.entity_id
_entity_poly.type
_entity_poly.pdbx_seq_one_letter_code
_entity_poly.pdbx_strand_id
1 'polypeptide(L)'
;MTCTSAGNGAILKLAFKRKHSPTVRGKTVDNIYTVTPRAICFGARAPQPLECELKGQLQVLNVCLAGATGWAGSELARAIAKTADLALVAAVARKDAGRILGEVLGEPSLTGSIYASAAEALVNPCDVFVEYTKPDTARTNILAALEHRAHVVVGTSGLTDRDFVQIDAVARRQHRGVLACGNFALTVVLLQKFAEIAARLIPQWEIIDYGHDAKVDAPSGTARELAFRLSHVRNPEPTVPLTSTVGLRESRGATVAGSQVHSIRLPGYVISAEITFRMPDQRLTIRHDSGNSARPYAEGALLAIRKVSTLVGVHRGLDSVLDL
;
A
#
# COMPACT_ATOMS: atom_id res chain seq x y z
N MET A 1 16.77 -58.67 24.40
CA MET A 1 16.22 -59.77 23.58
C MET A 1 15.21 -59.20 22.61
N THR A 2 15.50 -59.40 21.32
CA THR A 2 14.61 -59.48 20.14
C THR A 2 13.33 -58.64 20.02
N CYS A 3 13.35 -57.89 18.92
CA CYS A 3 12.30 -57.25 18.12
C CYS A 3 11.19 -58.20 17.61
N THR A 4 10.00 -57.65 17.34
CA THR A 4 9.22 -57.98 16.12
C THR A 4 8.44 -56.76 15.64
N SER A 5 8.72 -56.37 14.40
CA SER A 5 8.00 -55.39 13.58
C SER A 5 6.94 -56.07 12.71
N ALA A 6 5.83 -55.39 12.43
CA ALA A 6 5.03 -55.63 11.22
C ALA A 6 4.56 -54.29 10.66
N GLY A 7 5.01 -53.98 9.44
CA GLY A 7 4.57 -52.83 8.66
C GLY A 7 3.48 -53.20 7.67
N ASN A 8 2.74 -52.19 7.19
CA ASN A 8 2.10 -52.19 5.88
C ASN A 8 1.63 -50.76 5.55
N GLY A 9 2.35 -50.09 4.65
CA GLY A 9 1.92 -48.85 3.99
C GLY A 9 1.59 -49.15 2.53
N ALA A 10 0.34 -48.98 2.13
CA ALA A 10 -0.10 -49.09 0.75
C ALA A 10 0.24 -47.80 -0.03
N ILE A 11 0.85 -47.94 -1.21
CA ILE A 11 1.17 -46.86 -2.15
C ILE A 11 0.14 -46.90 -3.29
N LEU A 12 -0.61 -45.80 -3.45
CA LEU A 12 -1.56 -45.61 -4.53
C LEU A 12 -0.81 -45.21 -5.83
N LYS A 13 -0.82 -46.06 -6.86
CA LYS A 13 -0.32 -45.73 -8.21
C LYS A 13 -1.49 -45.27 -9.09
N LEU A 14 -1.47 -44.02 -9.55
CA LEU A 14 -2.35 -43.54 -10.63
C LEU A 14 -1.65 -43.72 -11.98
N ALA A 15 -2.26 -44.53 -12.86
CA ALA A 15 -1.79 -44.77 -14.22
C ALA A 15 -2.64 -43.99 -15.23
N PHE A 16 -2.02 -43.14 -16.05
CA PHE A 16 -2.67 -42.53 -17.21
C PHE A 16 -2.49 -43.43 -18.44
N LYS A 17 -3.60 -43.83 -19.05
CA LYS A 17 -3.65 -44.66 -20.26
C LYS A 17 -3.93 -43.74 -21.46
N ARG A 18 -2.96 -43.55 -22.37
CA ARG A 18 -3.22 -42.95 -23.69
C ARG A 18 -3.41 -44.07 -24.72
N LYS A 19 -4.52 -44.01 -25.48
CA LYS A 19 -4.80 -44.90 -26.62
C LYS A 19 -4.60 -44.13 -27.94
N HIS A 20 -3.93 -44.83 -28.85
CA HIS A 20 -3.99 -44.76 -30.32
C HIS A 20 -3.04 -43.82 -31.08
N SER A 21 -2.17 -44.47 -31.84
CA SER A 21 -1.44 -43.98 -33.02
C SER A 21 -2.18 -44.44 -34.29
N PRO A 22 -1.87 -43.86 -35.46
CA PRO A 22 -0.99 -44.60 -36.37
C PRO A 22 0.18 -43.76 -36.94
N THR A 23 1.19 -44.51 -37.33
CA THR A 23 2.55 -44.19 -37.81
C THR A 23 2.65 -43.39 -39.12
N VAL A 24 3.71 -42.57 -39.28
CA VAL A 24 4.82 -42.76 -40.25
C VAL A 24 6.09 -41.95 -39.84
N ARG A 25 7.21 -42.69 -39.66
CA ARG A 25 8.66 -42.43 -39.77
C ARG A 25 9.32 -41.15 -39.19
N GLY A 26 10.23 -41.37 -38.24
CA GLY A 26 11.48 -40.58 -38.13
C GLY A 26 12.17 -40.55 -36.76
N LYS A 27 13.03 -41.55 -36.49
CA LYS A 27 14.14 -41.59 -35.49
C LYS A 27 13.80 -41.39 -34.00
N THR A 28 13.73 -42.50 -33.27
CA THR A 28 13.96 -42.59 -31.82
C THR A 28 15.45 -42.63 -31.51
N VAL A 29 15.89 -41.87 -30.50
CA VAL A 29 17.21 -42.03 -29.86
C VAL A 29 16.92 -42.30 -28.38
N ASP A 30 17.18 -43.53 -27.94
CA ASP A 30 17.05 -43.96 -26.55
C ASP A 30 18.30 -43.56 -25.77
N ASN A 31 18.18 -42.69 -24.76
CA ASN A 31 19.21 -42.49 -23.74
C ASN A 31 18.74 -43.10 -22.42
N ILE A 32 19.30 -44.25 -22.10
CA ILE A 32 19.17 -44.96 -20.83
C ILE A 32 20.17 -44.35 -19.85
N TYR A 33 19.70 -43.73 -18.77
CA TYR A 33 20.52 -43.42 -17.60
C TYR A 33 20.17 -44.40 -16.48
N THR A 34 21.13 -45.25 -16.12
CA THR A 34 21.06 -46.19 -15.00
C THR A 34 21.50 -45.46 -13.72
N VAL A 35 20.66 -45.47 -12.68
CA VAL A 35 21.02 -45.00 -11.33
C VAL A 35 21.07 -46.22 -10.42
N THR A 36 22.25 -46.56 -9.92
CA THR A 36 22.48 -47.60 -8.92
C THR A 36 22.05 -47.15 -7.51
N PRO A 37 21.40 -48.00 -6.71
CA PRO A 37 20.96 -47.62 -5.36
C PRO A 37 22.09 -47.86 -4.36
N ARG A 38 22.49 -46.83 -3.60
CA ARG A 38 23.27 -47.00 -2.37
C ARG A 38 22.35 -46.84 -1.17
N ALA A 39 22.27 -47.90 -0.38
CA ALA A 39 21.56 -47.95 0.89
C ALA A 39 22.20 -47.02 1.92
N ILE A 40 21.38 -46.24 2.62
CA ILE A 40 21.75 -45.58 3.88
C ILE A 40 20.71 -46.01 4.91
N CYS A 41 21.18 -46.75 5.92
CA CYS A 41 20.37 -47.26 7.02
C CYS A 41 19.94 -46.12 7.97
N PHE A 42 18.67 -46.14 8.38
CA PHE A 42 18.11 -45.28 9.41
C PHE A 42 18.62 -45.69 10.81
N GLY A 43 19.39 -44.81 11.45
CA GLY A 43 19.55 -44.80 12.91
C GLY A 43 18.48 -43.91 13.52
N ALA A 44 17.53 -44.51 14.24
CA ALA A 44 16.46 -43.79 14.92
C ALA A 44 17.00 -42.92 16.06
N ARG A 45 16.97 -41.59 15.90
CA ARG A 45 16.81 -40.64 17.00
C ARG A 45 15.45 -39.98 16.81
N ALA A 46 14.64 -39.98 17.86
CA ALA A 46 13.41 -39.20 17.91
C ALA A 46 13.74 -37.74 17.52
N PRO A 47 12.94 -37.09 16.65
CA PRO A 47 13.15 -35.68 16.38
C PRO A 47 12.89 -34.94 17.69
N GLN A 48 13.96 -34.38 18.28
CA GLN A 48 13.79 -33.27 19.20
C GLN A 48 13.03 -32.17 18.44
N PRO A 49 12.08 -31.47 19.07
CA PRO A 49 11.38 -30.39 18.40
C PRO A 49 12.43 -29.42 17.88
N LEU A 50 12.45 -29.20 16.56
CA LEU A 50 13.13 -28.05 15.97
C LEU A 50 12.36 -26.81 16.44
N GLU A 51 12.57 -26.42 17.69
CA GLU A 51 12.56 -25.01 18.07
C GLU A 51 13.77 -24.39 17.37
N CYS A 52 13.64 -24.18 16.06
CA CYS A 52 14.55 -23.38 15.30
C CYS A 52 14.42 -21.97 15.86
N GLU A 53 15.45 -21.54 16.58
CA GLU A 53 15.67 -20.19 17.09
C GLU A 53 15.55 -19.17 15.95
N LEU A 54 14.33 -18.72 15.69
CA LEU A 54 14.03 -17.46 15.02
C LEU A 54 13.39 -16.51 16.04
N LYS A 55 14.02 -16.35 17.20
CA LYS A 55 13.95 -15.10 17.95
C LYS A 55 14.91 -14.11 17.30
N GLY A 56 14.65 -13.75 16.03
CA GLY A 56 14.99 -12.40 15.62
C GLY A 56 14.18 -11.51 16.56
N GLN A 57 14.84 -10.78 17.45
CA GLN A 57 14.17 -9.74 18.21
C GLN A 57 13.45 -8.88 17.16
N LEU A 58 12.11 -8.90 17.12
CA LEU A 58 11.38 -7.93 16.32
C LEU A 58 11.81 -6.57 16.86
N GLN A 59 12.68 -5.90 16.12
CA GLN A 59 13.10 -4.55 16.46
C GLN A 59 11.83 -3.70 16.44
N VAL A 60 11.47 -3.18 17.61
CA VAL A 60 10.33 -2.28 17.76
C VAL A 60 10.72 -0.97 17.08
N LEU A 61 9.93 -0.53 16.09
CA LEU A 61 10.15 0.75 15.44
C LEU A 61 9.53 1.87 16.28
N ASN A 62 10.36 2.84 16.62
CA ASN A 62 9.94 4.03 17.34
C ASN A 62 9.32 5.03 16.35
N VAL A 63 8.08 5.41 16.61
CA VAL A 63 7.27 6.27 15.76
C VAL A 63 7.03 7.61 16.45
N CYS A 64 7.35 8.69 15.75
CA CYS A 64 6.88 10.03 16.09
C CYS A 64 5.71 10.40 15.17
N LEU A 65 4.56 10.77 15.74
CA LEU A 65 3.35 11.06 14.96
C LEU A 65 2.94 12.52 15.05
N ALA A 66 3.04 13.24 13.93
CA ALA A 66 2.55 14.61 13.84
C ALA A 66 1.10 14.66 13.36
N GLY A 67 0.26 15.45 14.06
CA GLY A 67 -1.18 15.44 13.85
C GLY A 67 -1.89 14.32 14.63
N ALA A 68 -1.30 13.84 15.72
CA ALA A 68 -1.75 12.66 16.46
C ALA A 68 -3.18 12.72 17.02
N THR A 69 -3.72 13.92 17.26
CA THR A 69 -5.10 14.10 17.76
C THR A 69 -6.11 14.42 16.65
N GLY A 70 -5.67 14.43 15.39
CA GLY A 70 -6.53 14.61 14.22
C GLY A 70 -7.35 13.35 13.88
N TRP A 71 -8.24 13.48 12.90
CA TRP A 71 -9.15 12.39 12.48
C TRP A 71 -8.41 11.11 12.08
N ALA A 72 -7.44 11.19 11.15
CA ALA A 72 -6.64 10.03 10.75
C ALA A 72 -5.53 9.70 11.75
N GLY A 73 -4.88 10.73 12.32
CA GLY A 73 -3.77 10.55 13.27
C GLY A 73 -4.19 9.82 14.54
N SER A 74 -5.36 10.13 15.10
CA SER A 74 -5.83 9.46 16.31
C SER A 74 -6.15 7.99 16.09
N GLU A 75 -6.70 7.63 14.92
CA GLU A 75 -6.92 6.23 14.55
C GLU A 75 -5.59 5.49 14.37
N LEU A 76 -4.60 6.11 13.70
CA LEU A 76 -3.26 5.53 13.56
C LEU A 76 -2.57 5.36 14.92
N ALA A 77 -2.67 6.34 15.82
CA ALA A 77 -2.10 6.25 17.16
C ALA A 77 -2.64 5.02 17.91
N ARG A 78 -3.96 4.82 17.89
CA ARG A 78 -4.59 3.63 18.49
C ARG A 78 -4.20 2.33 17.79
N ALA A 79 -4.00 2.36 16.47
CA ALA A 79 -3.55 1.20 15.72
C ALA A 79 -2.10 0.83 16.08
N ILE A 80 -1.21 1.82 16.23
CA ILE A 80 0.17 1.62 16.72
C ILE A 80 0.15 1.03 18.13
N ALA A 81 -0.72 1.53 19.02
CA ALA A 81 -0.85 1.03 20.39
C ALA A 81 -1.17 -0.47 20.49
N LYS A 82 -1.85 -1.01 19.46
CA LYS A 82 -2.26 -2.41 19.37
C LYS A 82 -1.27 -3.28 18.57
N THR A 83 -0.12 -2.72 18.18
CA THR A 83 0.83 -3.31 17.25
C THR A 83 2.18 -3.53 17.94
N ALA A 84 2.54 -4.79 18.19
CA ALA A 84 3.69 -5.13 19.04
C ALA A 84 5.06 -4.72 18.47
N ASP A 85 5.18 -4.56 17.15
CA ASP A 85 6.43 -4.18 16.47
C ASP A 85 6.61 -2.67 16.32
N LEU A 86 5.71 -1.85 16.87
CA LEU A 86 5.76 -0.39 16.80
C LEU A 86 5.55 0.23 18.19
N ALA A 87 6.25 1.33 18.48
CA ALA A 87 6.06 2.12 19.69
C ALA A 87 5.90 3.59 19.35
N LEU A 88 4.83 4.23 19.82
CA LEU A 88 4.65 5.68 19.66
C LEU A 88 5.40 6.40 20.79
N VAL A 89 6.56 6.97 20.46
CA VAL A 89 7.47 7.60 21.44
C VAL A 89 7.19 9.08 21.64
N ALA A 90 6.65 9.76 20.62
CA ALA A 90 6.30 11.18 20.68
C ALA A 90 5.14 11.51 19.76
N ALA A 91 4.36 12.52 20.12
CA ALA A 91 3.25 13.04 19.34
C ALA A 91 3.36 14.56 19.15
N VAL A 92 2.87 15.07 18.01
CA VAL A 92 2.74 16.52 17.79
C VAL A 92 1.28 16.88 17.67
N ALA A 93 0.79 17.71 18.59
CA ALA A 93 -0.53 18.33 18.54
C ALA A 93 -0.57 19.60 19.38
N ARG A 94 -0.59 20.77 18.71
CA ARG A 94 -0.50 22.09 19.36
C ARG A 94 -1.49 22.32 20.51
N LYS A 95 -2.74 21.84 20.37
CA LYS A 95 -3.80 22.08 21.36
C LYS A 95 -3.62 21.27 22.65
N ASP A 96 -2.93 20.14 22.57
CA ASP A 96 -2.80 19.18 23.66
C ASP A 96 -1.34 19.05 24.15
N ALA A 97 -0.47 19.98 23.74
CA ALA A 97 0.94 19.98 24.11
C ALA A 97 1.13 19.96 25.64
N GLY A 98 2.11 19.18 26.11
CA GLY A 98 2.38 18.95 27.54
C GLY A 98 1.56 17.82 28.17
N ARG A 99 0.59 17.24 27.47
CA ARG A 99 -0.22 16.10 27.95
C ARG A 99 0.34 14.76 27.47
N ILE A 100 -0.13 13.67 28.05
CA ILE A 100 0.15 12.31 27.58
C ILE A 100 -0.90 11.90 26.54
N LEU A 101 -0.46 11.30 25.42
CA LEU A 101 -1.35 10.98 24.30
C LEU A 101 -2.47 10.01 24.68
N GLY A 102 -2.16 9.00 25.50
CA GLY A 102 -3.12 8.02 25.96
C GLY A 102 -4.26 8.60 26.79
N GLU A 103 -4.01 9.68 27.53
CA GLU A 103 -5.07 10.39 28.28
C GLU A 103 -5.99 11.16 27.35
N VAL A 104 -5.43 11.81 26.33
CA VAL A 104 -6.20 12.59 25.34
C VAL A 104 -7.07 11.68 24.48
N LEU A 105 -6.53 10.53 24.10
CA LEU A 105 -7.24 9.57 23.26
C LEU A 105 -8.04 8.54 24.08
N GLY A 106 -7.86 8.41 25.39
CA GLY A 106 -8.46 7.31 26.15
C GLY A 106 -7.91 5.94 25.70
N GLU A 107 -6.60 5.86 25.50
CA GLU A 107 -5.85 4.65 25.16
C GLU A 107 -4.64 4.53 26.11
N PRO A 108 -4.78 3.89 27.27
CA PRO A 108 -3.76 3.89 28.34
C PRO A 108 -2.39 3.35 27.93
N SER A 109 -2.34 2.53 26.87
CA SER A 109 -1.10 1.97 26.34
C SER A 109 -0.21 3.01 25.61
N LEU A 110 -0.76 4.18 25.25
CA LEU A 110 -0.02 5.28 24.62
C LEU A 110 0.61 6.20 25.67
N THR A 111 1.89 5.96 25.99
CA THR A 111 2.62 6.72 26.99
C THR A 111 3.40 7.93 26.44
N GLY A 112 3.44 8.09 25.11
CA GLY A 112 4.17 9.20 24.47
C GLY A 112 3.62 10.58 24.84
N SER A 113 4.52 11.53 25.11
CA SER A 113 4.16 12.93 25.37
C SER A 113 3.77 13.65 24.09
N ILE A 114 2.86 14.62 24.23
CA ILE A 114 2.46 15.52 23.15
C ILE A 114 3.29 16.80 23.20
N TYR A 115 3.87 17.17 22.07
CA TYR A 115 4.66 18.38 21.88
C TYR A 115 3.94 19.39 20.98
N ALA A 116 4.32 20.67 21.08
CA ALA A 116 3.70 21.72 20.29
C ALA A 116 4.20 21.74 18.84
N SER A 117 5.44 21.30 18.60
CA SER A 117 6.09 21.29 17.29
C SER A 117 6.85 20.00 17.03
N ALA A 118 7.12 19.71 15.74
CA ALA A 118 7.96 18.58 15.37
C ALA A 118 9.40 18.74 15.88
N ALA A 119 9.94 19.97 15.90
CA ALA A 119 11.26 20.27 16.43
C ALA A 119 11.40 19.89 17.92
N GLU A 120 10.37 20.17 18.73
CA GLU A 120 10.33 19.74 20.13
C GLU A 120 10.14 18.23 20.27
N ALA A 121 9.31 17.59 19.44
CA ALA A 121 9.07 16.16 19.53
C ALA A 121 10.29 15.32 19.15
N LEU A 122 11.06 15.76 18.14
CA LEU A 122 12.20 15.04 17.58
C LEU A 122 13.44 14.99 18.49
N VAL A 123 13.39 15.64 19.67
CA VAL A 123 14.36 15.37 20.74
C VAL A 123 14.27 13.92 21.24
N ASN A 124 13.12 13.28 21.02
CA ASN A 124 12.91 11.85 21.23
C ASN A 124 13.33 11.12 19.94
N PRO A 125 14.39 10.30 19.96
CA PRO A 125 14.80 9.54 18.78
C PRO A 125 13.66 8.67 18.25
N CYS A 126 13.44 8.70 16.94
CA CYS A 126 12.46 7.86 16.27
C CYS A 126 13.03 7.30 14.97
N ASP A 127 12.57 6.10 14.60
CA ASP A 127 12.93 5.45 13.35
C ASP A 127 12.09 6.00 12.20
N VAL A 128 10.82 6.30 12.48
CA VAL A 128 9.85 6.81 11.51
C VAL A 128 9.09 8.00 12.07
N PHE A 129 9.06 9.09 11.31
CA PHE A 129 8.19 10.23 11.52
C PHE A 129 6.99 10.15 10.58
N VAL A 130 5.78 10.23 11.12
CA VAL A 130 4.54 10.22 10.35
C VAL A 130 3.93 11.61 10.34
N GLU A 131 3.65 12.14 9.15
CA GLU A 131 3.19 13.50 8.92
C GLU A 131 1.72 13.54 8.47
N TYR A 132 0.82 13.97 9.37
CA TYR A 132 -0.62 14.20 9.14
C TYR A 132 -1.09 15.61 9.52
N THR A 133 -0.21 16.60 9.53
CA THR A 133 -0.57 18.00 9.80
C THR A 133 -1.06 18.71 8.53
N LYS A 134 -1.11 20.04 8.57
CA LYS A 134 -1.55 20.87 7.44
C LYS A 134 -0.39 21.11 6.46
N PRO A 135 -0.67 21.33 5.17
CA PRO A 135 0.37 21.55 4.15
C PRO A 135 1.39 22.62 4.54
N ASP A 136 0.94 23.75 5.12
CA ASP A 136 1.80 24.87 5.53
C ASP A 136 2.89 24.49 6.54
N THR A 137 2.64 23.46 7.36
CA THR A 137 3.59 22.98 8.38
C THR A 137 4.30 21.70 7.98
N ALA A 138 3.68 20.89 7.12
CA ALA A 138 4.18 19.55 6.78
C ALA A 138 5.58 19.57 6.19
N ARG A 139 5.88 20.47 5.25
CA ARG A 139 7.23 20.54 4.66
C ARG A 139 8.31 20.78 5.73
N THR A 140 8.10 21.74 6.63
CA THR A 140 9.04 22.05 7.70
C THR A 140 9.25 20.85 8.64
N ASN A 141 8.17 20.17 9.01
CA ASN A 141 8.22 18.98 9.85
C ASN A 141 9.01 17.84 9.17
N ILE A 142 8.72 17.57 7.88
CA ILE A 142 9.39 16.53 7.10
C ILE A 142 10.89 16.78 7.03
N LEU A 143 11.29 18.02 6.73
CA LEU A 143 12.70 18.40 6.68
C LEU A 143 13.37 18.24 8.06
N ALA A 144 12.71 18.66 9.14
CA ALA A 144 13.23 18.48 10.49
C ALA A 144 13.41 16.99 10.85
N ALA A 145 12.45 16.14 10.50
CA ALA A 145 12.53 14.69 10.74
C ALA A 145 13.71 14.04 9.99
N LEU A 146 13.93 14.44 8.74
CA LEU A 146 15.06 13.95 7.95
C LEU A 146 16.41 14.37 8.55
N GLU A 147 16.54 15.61 9.05
CA GLU A 147 17.77 16.05 9.74
C GLU A 147 18.02 15.29 11.05
N HIS A 148 16.96 14.80 11.70
CA HIS A 148 17.05 13.89 12.86
C HIS A 148 17.21 12.41 12.46
N ARG A 149 17.48 12.13 11.18
CA ARG A 149 17.72 10.79 10.63
C ARG A 149 16.51 9.83 10.74
N ALA A 150 15.30 10.35 10.84
CA ALA A 150 14.09 9.52 10.73
C ALA A 150 13.74 9.27 9.26
N HIS A 151 13.17 8.10 8.96
CA HIS A 151 12.40 7.91 7.73
C HIS A 151 11.07 8.65 7.85
N VAL A 152 10.44 9.00 6.74
CA VAL A 152 9.21 9.81 6.78
C VAL A 152 8.07 9.18 6.00
N VAL A 153 6.93 9.01 6.64
CA VAL A 153 5.67 8.65 5.99
C VAL A 153 4.78 9.89 5.94
N VAL A 154 4.40 10.32 4.74
CA VAL A 154 3.62 11.53 4.52
C VAL A 154 2.20 11.17 4.15
N GLY A 155 1.25 11.56 5.00
CA GLY A 155 -0.18 11.52 4.73
C GLY A 155 -0.83 12.87 4.51
N THR A 156 -0.10 13.97 4.74
CA THR A 156 -0.57 15.32 4.43
C THR A 156 -0.73 15.53 2.93
N SER A 157 -1.94 15.90 2.52
CA SER A 157 -2.23 16.39 1.17
C SER A 157 -1.81 17.85 0.99
N GLY A 158 -1.58 18.27 -0.26
CA GLY A 158 -1.39 19.69 -0.61
C GLY A 158 0.06 20.17 -0.67
N LEU A 159 1.04 19.27 -0.50
CA LEU A 159 2.43 19.54 -0.85
C LEU A 159 2.56 19.68 -2.37
N THR A 160 3.37 20.63 -2.80
CA THR A 160 3.63 20.91 -4.22
C THR A 160 4.78 20.05 -4.75
N ASP A 161 4.91 19.93 -6.08
CA ASP A 161 6.05 19.25 -6.69
C ASP A 161 7.39 19.89 -6.30
N ARG A 162 7.41 21.22 -6.12
CA ARG A 162 8.58 21.96 -5.62
C ARG A 162 8.94 21.53 -4.20
N ASP A 163 7.96 21.31 -3.34
CA ASP A 163 8.19 20.82 -1.97
C ASP A 163 8.83 19.43 -2.02
N PHE A 164 8.30 18.53 -2.86
CA PHE A 164 8.84 17.17 -3.01
C PHE A 164 10.27 17.15 -3.56
N VAL A 165 10.63 18.03 -4.51
CA VAL A 165 12.02 18.16 -5.00
C VAL A 165 12.98 18.52 -3.88
N GLN A 166 12.58 19.44 -3.00
CA GLN A 166 13.43 19.86 -1.88
C GLN A 166 13.54 18.77 -0.80
N ILE A 167 12.43 18.10 -0.51
CA ILE A 167 12.40 16.96 0.42
C ILE A 167 13.29 15.82 -0.11
N ASP A 168 13.22 15.49 -1.41
CA ASP A 168 14.01 14.42 -2.03
C ASP A 168 15.51 14.69 -1.92
N ALA A 169 15.95 15.92 -2.17
CA ALA A 169 17.35 16.31 -2.03
C ALA A 169 17.90 16.04 -0.62
N VAL A 170 17.12 16.40 0.42
CA VAL A 170 17.51 16.15 1.82
C VAL A 170 17.43 14.66 2.16
N ALA A 171 16.37 13.97 1.74
CA ALA A 171 16.19 12.54 1.99
C ALA A 171 17.34 11.71 1.41
N ARG A 172 17.77 12.00 0.19
CA ARG A 172 18.93 11.34 -0.44
C ARG A 172 20.23 11.64 0.31
N ARG A 173 20.46 12.90 0.70
CA ARG A 173 21.65 13.30 1.48
C ARG A 173 21.73 12.55 2.81
N GLN A 174 20.61 12.38 3.49
CA GLN A 174 20.52 11.65 4.77
C GLN A 174 20.37 10.13 4.60
N HIS A 175 20.36 9.64 3.35
CA HIS A 175 20.11 8.24 3.00
C HIS A 175 18.86 7.68 3.70
N ARG A 176 17.78 8.46 3.69
CA ARG A 176 16.47 8.14 4.27
C ARG A 176 15.42 8.01 3.17
N GLY A 177 14.40 7.22 3.49
CA GLY A 177 13.21 7.04 2.67
C GLY A 177 12.12 8.02 3.09
N VAL A 178 11.44 8.61 2.10
CA VAL A 178 10.21 9.37 2.28
C VAL A 178 9.13 8.72 1.43
N LEU A 179 8.07 8.23 2.06
CA LEU A 179 6.94 7.61 1.38
C LEU A 179 5.72 8.53 1.50
N ALA A 180 5.34 9.16 0.38
CA ALA A 180 4.20 10.05 0.31
C ALA A 180 2.97 9.34 -0.25
N CYS A 181 1.96 9.16 0.58
CA CYS A 181 0.74 8.45 0.25
C CYS A 181 -0.46 9.42 0.27
N GLY A 182 -1.01 9.71 -0.91
CA GLY A 182 -2.26 10.49 -1.02
C GLY A 182 -3.47 9.76 -0.45
N ASN A 183 -3.40 8.44 -0.33
CA ASN A 183 -4.39 7.60 0.33
C ASN A 183 -3.71 6.31 0.83
N PHE A 184 -4.01 5.91 2.07
CA PHE A 184 -3.47 4.68 2.68
C PHE A 184 -4.43 3.49 2.60
N ALA A 185 -5.67 3.65 2.17
CA ALA A 185 -6.59 2.53 2.03
C ALA A 185 -6.08 1.55 0.95
N LEU A 186 -5.78 0.31 1.35
CA LEU A 186 -5.15 -0.67 0.45
C LEU A 186 -5.95 -0.90 -0.84
N THR A 187 -7.28 -0.95 -0.75
CA THR A 187 -8.13 -1.22 -1.92
C THR A 187 -8.11 -0.10 -2.95
N VAL A 188 -7.90 1.17 -2.56
CA VAL A 188 -7.73 2.25 -3.54
C VAL A 188 -6.35 2.23 -4.18
N VAL A 189 -5.32 1.84 -3.41
CA VAL A 189 -3.96 1.65 -3.92
C VAL A 189 -3.94 0.56 -4.99
N LEU A 190 -4.60 -0.58 -4.69
CA LEU A 190 -4.79 -1.65 -5.66
C LEU A 190 -5.62 -1.22 -6.87
N LEU A 191 -6.68 -0.43 -6.67
CA LEU A 191 -7.45 0.12 -7.79
C LEU A 191 -6.56 0.92 -8.73
N GLN A 192 -5.75 1.83 -8.19
CA GLN A 192 -4.85 2.66 -8.99
C GLN A 192 -3.82 1.81 -9.74
N LYS A 193 -3.17 0.87 -9.06
CA LYS A 193 -2.16 -0.01 -9.66
C LYS A 193 -2.75 -0.90 -10.75
N PHE A 194 -3.90 -1.52 -10.50
CA PHE A 194 -4.57 -2.37 -11.48
C PHE A 194 -5.11 -1.57 -12.67
N ALA A 195 -5.54 -0.32 -12.45
CA ALA A 195 -5.92 0.57 -13.52
C ALA A 195 -4.73 0.92 -14.43
N GLU A 196 -3.54 1.20 -13.87
CA GLU A 196 -2.33 1.41 -14.67
C GLU A 196 -1.98 0.19 -15.52
N ILE A 197 -2.07 -1.01 -14.95
CA ILE A 197 -1.83 -2.27 -15.68
C ILE A 197 -2.86 -2.43 -16.80
N ALA A 198 -4.14 -2.21 -16.51
CA ALA A 198 -5.21 -2.31 -17.50
C ALA A 198 -5.04 -1.30 -18.65
N ALA A 199 -4.64 -0.06 -18.34
CA ALA A 199 -4.46 1.01 -19.33
C ALA A 199 -3.32 0.71 -20.33
N ARG A 200 -2.34 -0.13 -19.98
CA ARG A 200 -1.33 -0.60 -20.94
C ARG A 200 -1.94 -1.43 -22.08
N LEU A 201 -3.04 -2.12 -21.81
CA LEU A 201 -3.67 -3.06 -22.72
C LEU A 201 -4.96 -2.51 -23.34
N ILE A 202 -5.68 -1.66 -22.61
CA ILE A 202 -7.03 -1.21 -22.97
C ILE A 202 -7.03 0.32 -23.13
N PRO A 203 -7.14 0.87 -24.35
CA PRO A 203 -7.00 2.30 -24.61
C PRO A 203 -8.26 3.12 -24.30
N GLN A 204 -9.37 2.49 -23.88
CA GLN A 204 -10.63 3.18 -23.62
C GLN A 204 -11.08 3.02 -22.18
N TRP A 205 -11.16 4.14 -21.47
CA TRP A 205 -11.68 4.20 -20.12
C TRP A 205 -12.33 5.54 -19.79
N GLU A 206 -13.15 5.54 -18.74
CA GLU A 206 -13.64 6.73 -18.06
C GLU A 206 -13.62 6.48 -16.54
N ILE A 207 -13.53 7.57 -15.76
CA ILE A 207 -13.44 7.52 -14.29
C ILE A 207 -14.73 8.09 -13.70
N ILE A 208 -15.26 7.44 -12.68
CA ILE A 208 -16.38 7.93 -11.88
C ILE A 208 -15.91 8.14 -10.44
N ASP A 209 -16.09 9.36 -9.97
CA ASP A 209 -15.73 9.85 -8.65
C ASP A 209 -16.98 10.06 -7.81
N TYR A 210 -17.10 9.34 -6.70
CA TYR A 210 -18.25 9.44 -5.81
C TYR A 210 -17.86 10.11 -4.50
N GLY A 211 -18.73 10.98 -3.99
CA GLY A 211 -18.60 11.56 -2.67
C GLY A 211 -19.96 11.84 -2.04
N HIS A 212 -19.97 12.02 -0.72
CA HIS A 212 -21.13 12.55 -0.03
C HIS A 212 -21.58 13.90 -0.62
N ASP A 213 -22.85 14.23 -0.44
CA ASP A 213 -23.50 15.45 -0.95
C ASP A 213 -22.82 16.76 -0.51
N ALA A 214 -22.31 16.81 0.73
CA ALA A 214 -21.60 17.99 1.24
C ALA A 214 -20.13 18.12 0.79
N LYS A 215 -19.61 17.21 -0.07
CA LYS A 215 -18.20 17.25 -0.49
C LYS A 215 -18.00 18.33 -1.55
N VAL A 216 -17.22 19.37 -1.20
CA VAL A 216 -17.04 20.58 -2.01
C VAL A 216 -16.18 20.35 -3.25
N ASP A 217 -15.10 19.56 -3.15
CA ASP A 217 -14.18 19.36 -4.27
C ASP A 217 -14.71 18.33 -5.28
N ALA A 218 -14.61 18.65 -6.57
CA ALA A 218 -14.95 17.77 -7.68
C ALA A 218 -14.02 17.98 -8.89
N PRO A 219 -13.38 16.93 -9.43
CA PRO A 219 -13.34 15.57 -8.88
C PRO A 219 -12.51 15.50 -7.59
N SER A 220 -12.63 14.41 -6.82
CA SER A 220 -11.85 14.19 -5.60
C SER A 220 -10.35 14.08 -5.88
N GLY A 221 -9.53 14.26 -4.83
CA GLY A 221 -8.08 14.03 -4.91
C GLY A 221 -7.73 12.62 -5.42
N THR A 222 -8.47 11.60 -5.00
CA THR A 222 -8.28 10.21 -5.45
C THR A 222 -8.49 10.07 -6.96
N ALA A 223 -9.55 10.65 -7.51
CA ALA A 223 -9.84 10.58 -8.94
C ALA A 223 -8.85 11.40 -9.77
N ARG A 224 -8.40 12.56 -9.27
CA ARG A 224 -7.33 13.35 -9.89
C ARG A 224 -6.01 12.58 -9.93
N GLU A 225 -5.63 11.95 -8.83
CA GLU A 225 -4.42 11.12 -8.75
C GLU A 225 -4.51 9.93 -9.71
N LEU A 226 -5.65 9.23 -9.76
CA LEU A 226 -5.85 8.13 -10.70
C LEU A 226 -5.67 8.59 -12.17
N ALA A 227 -6.31 9.71 -12.55
CA ALA A 227 -6.18 10.27 -13.89
C ALA A 227 -4.73 10.67 -14.21
N PHE A 228 -4.05 11.32 -13.26
CA PHE A 228 -2.64 11.68 -13.39
C PHE A 228 -1.75 10.45 -13.60
N ARG A 229 -1.90 9.41 -12.77
CA ARG A 229 -1.18 8.14 -12.91
C ARG A 229 -1.38 7.50 -14.27
N LEU A 230 -2.63 7.43 -14.75
CA LEU A 230 -2.96 6.89 -16.07
C LEU A 230 -2.33 7.69 -17.21
N SER A 231 -2.25 9.02 -17.09
CA SER A 231 -1.61 9.86 -18.11
C SER A 231 -0.13 9.55 -18.33
N HIS A 232 0.57 8.98 -17.33
CA HIS A 232 1.96 8.51 -17.46
C HIS A 232 2.05 7.15 -18.17
N VAL A 233 0.94 6.42 -18.26
CA VAL A 233 0.85 5.17 -19.00
C VAL A 233 0.52 5.45 -20.45
N ARG A 234 -0.61 6.12 -20.72
CA ARG A 234 -1.03 6.59 -22.06
C ARG A 234 -2.22 7.55 -21.97
N ASN A 235 -2.52 8.24 -23.07
CA ASN A 235 -3.79 8.96 -23.22
C ASN A 235 -4.91 8.00 -23.64
N PRO A 236 -6.16 8.21 -23.19
CA PRO A 236 -7.30 7.42 -23.66
C PRO A 236 -7.64 7.77 -25.12
N GLU A 237 -8.17 6.79 -25.84
CA GLU A 237 -8.52 6.86 -27.26
C GLU A 237 -10.02 6.59 -27.45
N PRO A 238 -10.91 7.52 -27.05
CA PRO A 238 -12.34 7.33 -27.23
C PRO A 238 -12.70 7.24 -28.71
N THR A 239 -13.56 6.29 -29.09
CA THR A 239 -14.04 6.13 -30.48
C THR A 239 -14.69 7.40 -31.01
N VAL A 240 -15.43 8.11 -30.16
CA VAL A 240 -16.04 9.41 -30.47
C VAL A 240 -15.31 10.48 -29.67
N PRO A 241 -14.55 11.37 -30.31
CA PRO A 241 -13.89 12.49 -29.64
C PRO A 241 -14.90 13.41 -28.94
N LEU A 242 -14.50 13.99 -27.80
CA LEU A 242 -15.36 14.89 -27.02
C LEU A 242 -15.87 16.07 -27.87
N THR A 243 -15.04 16.60 -28.77
CA THR A 243 -15.37 17.71 -29.68
C THR A 243 -16.53 17.40 -30.62
N SER A 244 -16.74 16.11 -30.94
CA SER A 244 -17.79 15.61 -31.82
C SER A 244 -19.07 15.22 -31.07
N THR A 245 -19.15 15.48 -29.76
CA THR A 245 -20.36 15.25 -28.97
C THR A 245 -21.49 16.14 -29.47
N VAL A 246 -22.61 15.52 -29.86
CA VAL A 246 -23.87 16.22 -30.15
C VAL A 246 -24.63 16.36 -28.83
N GLY A 247 -24.92 17.60 -28.42
CA GLY A 247 -25.51 17.93 -27.11
C GLY A 247 -24.56 18.72 -26.22
N LEU A 248 -24.89 18.80 -24.93
CA LEU A 248 -24.05 19.47 -23.93
C LEU A 248 -22.76 18.68 -23.70
N ARG A 249 -21.61 19.30 -23.96
CA ARG A 249 -20.30 18.62 -23.85
C ARG A 249 -19.97 18.26 -22.41
N GLU A 250 -20.40 19.09 -21.47
CA GLU A 250 -20.28 18.89 -20.02
C GLU A 250 -20.99 17.61 -19.54
N SER A 251 -21.96 17.08 -20.29
CA SER A 251 -22.59 15.79 -19.98
C SER A 251 -21.63 14.59 -20.13
N ARG A 252 -20.44 14.79 -20.71
CA ARG A 252 -19.37 13.78 -20.78
C ARG A 252 -18.34 13.89 -19.64
N GLY A 253 -18.60 14.72 -18.63
CA GLY A 253 -17.70 14.94 -17.51
C GLY A 253 -16.53 15.87 -17.86
N ALA A 254 -15.64 16.07 -16.90
CA ALA A 254 -14.48 16.95 -17.05
C ALA A 254 -13.26 16.17 -17.56
N THR A 255 -12.44 16.80 -18.42
CA THR A 255 -11.14 16.25 -18.81
C THR A 255 -10.11 16.55 -17.73
N VAL A 256 -9.53 15.51 -17.13
CA VAL A 256 -8.48 15.61 -16.10
C VAL A 256 -7.31 14.72 -16.53
N ALA A 257 -6.13 15.31 -16.74
CA ALA A 257 -4.94 14.59 -17.20
C ALA A 257 -5.23 13.66 -18.40
N GLY A 258 -6.04 14.14 -19.35
CA GLY A 258 -6.46 13.39 -20.55
C GLY A 258 -7.64 12.43 -20.36
N SER A 259 -7.96 12.02 -19.13
CA SER A 259 -9.10 11.13 -18.83
C SER A 259 -10.40 11.91 -18.65
N GLN A 260 -11.53 11.35 -19.11
CA GLN A 260 -12.85 11.87 -18.73
C GLN A 260 -13.22 11.41 -17.32
N VAL A 261 -13.62 12.35 -16.47
CA VAL A 261 -13.97 12.13 -15.07
C VAL A 261 -15.36 12.68 -14.78
N HIS A 262 -16.21 11.84 -14.19
CA HIS A 262 -17.57 12.16 -13.78
C HIS A 262 -17.67 12.18 -12.27
N SER A 263 -18.25 13.24 -11.69
CA SER A 263 -18.33 13.39 -10.23
C SER A 263 -19.78 13.31 -9.74
N ILE A 264 -20.07 12.36 -8.86
CA ILE A 264 -21.38 12.16 -8.23
C ILE A 264 -21.30 12.61 -6.77
N ARG A 265 -22.26 13.44 -6.36
CA ARG A 265 -22.39 13.98 -4.99
C ARG A 265 -23.81 13.72 -4.50
N LEU A 266 -24.00 12.64 -3.74
CA LEU A 266 -25.33 12.21 -3.28
C LEU A 266 -25.25 11.63 -1.86
N PRO A 267 -26.35 11.70 -1.08
CA PRO A 267 -26.46 11.00 0.20
C PRO A 267 -26.20 9.49 0.04
N GLY A 268 -25.55 8.89 1.04
CA GLY A 268 -25.22 7.46 1.06
C GLY A 268 -23.84 7.12 0.48
N TYR A 269 -23.25 7.97 -0.35
CA TYR A 269 -21.83 7.84 -0.69
C TYR A 269 -20.96 8.46 0.40
N VAL A 270 -19.80 7.84 0.64
CA VAL A 270 -18.75 8.40 1.51
C VAL A 270 -17.69 9.04 0.63
N ILE A 271 -16.77 8.22 0.14
CA ILE A 271 -15.77 8.53 -0.87
C ILE A 271 -15.55 7.21 -1.63
N SER A 272 -15.78 7.19 -2.93
CA SER A 272 -15.52 6.02 -3.76
C SER A 272 -14.91 6.45 -5.09
N ALA A 273 -14.14 5.57 -5.69
CA ALA A 273 -13.60 5.76 -7.03
C ALA A 273 -13.87 4.51 -7.85
N GLU A 274 -14.28 4.71 -9.09
CA GLU A 274 -14.47 3.67 -10.07
C GLU A 274 -13.76 4.06 -11.35
N ILE A 275 -13.12 3.09 -11.99
CA ILE A 275 -12.68 3.22 -13.38
C ILE A 275 -13.26 2.08 -14.17
N THR A 276 -13.70 2.40 -15.38
CA THR A 276 -14.31 1.45 -16.27
C THR A 276 -13.56 1.43 -17.59
N PHE A 277 -13.03 0.26 -17.94
CA PHE A 277 -12.36 -0.02 -19.21
C PHE A 277 -13.32 -0.75 -20.14
N ARG A 278 -13.21 -0.47 -21.44
CA ARG A 278 -14.10 -1.02 -22.48
C ARG A 278 -13.32 -1.54 -23.68
N MET A 279 -13.79 -2.67 -24.20
CA MET A 279 -13.45 -3.23 -25.51
C MET A 279 -14.73 -3.84 -26.11
N PRO A 280 -14.76 -4.18 -27.41
CA PRO A 280 -15.89 -4.91 -27.98
C PRO A 280 -16.20 -6.18 -27.17
N ASP A 281 -17.47 -6.36 -26.81
CA ASP A 281 -18.03 -7.50 -26.07
C ASP A 281 -17.41 -7.84 -24.70
N GLN A 282 -16.56 -6.97 -24.15
CA GLN A 282 -15.96 -7.20 -22.84
C GLN A 282 -15.72 -5.91 -22.07
N ARG A 283 -15.83 -6.02 -20.75
CA ARG A 283 -15.85 -4.88 -19.86
C ARG A 283 -15.12 -5.19 -18.57
N LEU A 284 -14.26 -4.27 -18.14
CA LEU A 284 -13.57 -4.35 -16.85
C LEU A 284 -13.94 -3.12 -16.03
N THR A 285 -14.44 -3.33 -14.83
CA THR A 285 -14.68 -2.26 -13.86
C THR A 285 -13.87 -2.55 -12.62
N ILE A 286 -13.15 -1.55 -12.14
CA ILE A 286 -12.38 -1.61 -10.91
C ILE A 286 -12.92 -0.52 -10.00
N ARG A 287 -13.39 -0.90 -8.81
CA ARG A 287 -14.10 -0.01 -7.90
C ARG A 287 -13.57 -0.15 -6.48
N HIS A 288 -13.40 0.99 -5.83
CA HIS A 288 -13.11 1.11 -4.41
C HIS A 288 -14.24 1.88 -3.75
N ASP A 289 -14.81 1.32 -2.69
CA ASP A 289 -15.77 1.99 -1.81
C ASP A 289 -15.17 2.17 -0.42
N SER A 290 -15.11 3.42 0.05
CA SER A 290 -14.70 3.70 1.43
C SER A 290 -15.85 3.44 2.40
N GLY A 291 -15.52 2.85 3.55
CA GLY A 291 -16.40 2.88 4.72
C GLY A 291 -16.39 4.23 5.42
N ASN A 292 -17.20 4.36 6.47
CA ASN A 292 -17.34 5.61 7.25
C ASN A 292 -16.19 5.88 8.23
N SER A 293 -15.27 4.94 8.44
CA SER A 293 -14.23 5.03 9.47
C SER A 293 -12.85 5.31 8.90
N ALA A 294 -11.95 5.84 9.75
CA ALA A 294 -10.56 6.08 9.40
C ALA A 294 -9.69 4.78 9.41
N ARG A 295 -10.25 3.66 9.84
CA ARG A 295 -9.52 2.40 10.06
C ARG A 295 -8.74 1.90 8.83
N PRO A 296 -9.28 1.92 7.59
CA PRO A 296 -8.54 1.46 6.41
C PRO A 296 -7.26 2.26 6.16
N TYR A 297 -7.23 3.54 6.53
CA TYR A 297 -6.05 4.39 6.37
C TYR A 297 -4.97 4.03 7.40
N ALA A 298 -5.36 3.69 8.63
CA ALA A 298 -4.41 3.27 9.65
C ALA A 298 -3.70 1.97 9.23
N GLU A 299 -4.43 0.97 8.73
CA GLU A 299 -3.84 -0.31 8.30
C GLU A 299 -2.78 -0.12 7.21
N GLY A 300 -3.04 0.71 6.19
CA GLY A 300 -2.02 1.02 5.18
C GLY A 300 -0.89 1.91 5.70
N ALA A 301 -1.14 2.80 6.65
CA ALA A 301 -0.09 3.60 7.27
C ALA A 301 0.87 2.73 8.11
N LEU A 302 0.37 1.72 8.82
CA LEU A 302 1.22 0.74 9.51
C LEU A 302 2.14 0.00 8.52
N LEU A 303 1.62 -0.36 7.35
CA LEU A 303 2.40 -0.98 6.28
C LEU A 303 3.47 -0.03 5.73
N ALA A 304 3.13 1.24 5.52
CA ALA A 304 4.07 2.27 5.11
C ALA A 304 5.20 2.46 6.13
N ILE A 305 4.88 2.54 7.42
CA ILE A 305 5.86 2.68 8.52
C ILE A 305 6.85 1.53 8.51
N ARG A 306 6.38 0.29 8.32
CA ARG A 306 7.26 -0.89 8.29
C ARG A 306 8.20 -0.93 7.08
N LYS A 307 7.80 -0.32 5.97
CA LYS A 307 8.48 -0.48 4.69
C LYS A 307 9.26 0.74 4.22
N VAL A 308 9.00 1.92 4.78
CA VAL A 308 9.66 3.17 4.34
C VAL A 308 11.18 3.12 4.45
N SER A 309 11.72 2.30 5.35
CA SER A 309 13.17 2.09 5.48
C SER A 309 13.82 1.36 4.33
N THR A 310 13.04 0.67 3.49
CA THR A 310 13.51 0.00 2.27
C THR A 310 13.77 0.98 1.12
N LEU A 311 13.41 2.25 1.29
CA LEU A 311 13.48 3.29 0.27
C LEU A 311 14.63 4.27 0.54
N VAL A 312 15.07 4.94 -0.52
CA VAL A 312 15.95 6.11 -0.48
C VAL A 312 15.37 7.21 -1.36
N GLY A 313 15.29 8.43 -0.83
CA GLY A 313 14.63 9.56 -1.50
C GLY A 313 13.12 9.54 -1.33
N VAL A 314 12.44 10.38 -2.11
CA VAL A 314 10.97 10.48 -2.14
C VAL A 314 10.39 9.46 -3.10
N HIS A 315 9.42 8.70 -2.62
CA HIS A 315 8.57 7.80 -3.39
C HIS A 315 7.11 8.17 -3.15
N ARG A 316 6.29 8.10 -4.20
CA ARG A 316 4.87 8.44 -4.16
C ARG A 316 4.02 7.19 -4.35
N GLY A 317 2.95 7.10 -3.57
CA GLY A 317 2.01 5.98 -3.59
C GLY A 317 2.47 4.82 -2.72
N LEU A 318 1.53 4.26 -1.94
CA LEU A 318 1.81 3.12 -1.07
C LEU A 318 2.28 1.89 -1.87
N ASP A 319 1.86 1.76 -3.13
CA ASP A 319 2.28 0.69 -4.04
C ASP A 319 3.79 0.66 -4.33
N SER A 320 4.53 1.74 -4.07
CA SER A 320 6.00 1.76 -4.19
C SER A 320 6.72 0.82 -3.21
N VAL A 321 6.03 0.36 -2.16
CA VAL A 321 6.56 -0.58 -1.16
C VAL A 321 5.78 -1.90 -1.10
N LEU A 322 4.88 -2.11 -2.05
CA LEU A 322 4.14 -3.35 -2.20
C LEU A 322 4.79 -4.18 -3.32
N ASP A 323 4.75 -5.50 -3.16
CA ASP A 323 5.16 -6.43 -4.22
C ASP A 323 3.97 -6.67 -5.16
N LEU A 324 3.79 -5.78 -6.14
CA LEU A 324 2.63 -5.68 -7.05
C LEU A 324 3.01 -5.60 -8.53
#